data_AF-A0A5A9GFR7-F1
#
_entry.id   AF-A0A5A9GFR7-F1
#
_cell.length_a   1.000
_cell.length_b   1.000
_cell.length_c   1.000
_cell.angle_alpha   90.00
_cell.angle_beta   90.00
_cell.angle_gamma   90.00
#
_symmetry.space_group_name_H-M   'P 1'
#
loop_
_entity.id
_entity.type
_entity.pdbx_description
1 polymer ?
#
loop_
_entity_poly.entity_id
_entity_poly.type
_entity_poly.pdbx_seq_one_letter_code
_entity_poly.pdbx_strand_id
1 'polypeptide(L)'
;MVIRSVSHFATLRNGFCRVAQDDAAAVPACTACGGGGTHGKAVWSGKGQKMPETVPSDRVTAAAAALTVYLTDRQFDADKLNRFTALCDEIRRSLDFDSRIDLAERLERAVPTTDTIRLRSVLFQLTGDLYHFERILHYMILGGDSADPAALHYTHWCISRQLFLGAASGEKLSTFVACDLFRYYTAMVRQIARRWGLTPQQAPLRDGPVRRVAVVTNQFTNQGHQPTRDCFDFAARMQDEFGLDVAIINANGLPGRVENVFIPPMVADVAADLEGVYALRMFGRQVKVASFTEPAFSQDKLRVIVEAIEGYDPDLIVAFGGSNIVADLFADADARPVVAIPTTSGITVSLAHIVLGYEENDHTRAIPALYRAPFARRFRPFTFGFTPPPSDGKRVETGFPDGTFLFAVVGNRLDLEVSAESLELFDDILERCPDSALAFAGEVRDLPGRLAPLRNRDRMRCLGHVPDILAFYGRCGAFLNPPRQGGGGGASYALAEGVPVITHGWGDVASNAGPDFCVPDRDAYVARAVMLATDAVALADARRAAKARFVEIGDRNRCVERLLAYGEEARALLRSARDAGN
;
A
#
# COMPACT_ATOMS: atom_id res chain seq x y z
N MET A 1 -3.50 28.30 5.35
CA MET A 1 -3.03 28.64 3.99
C MET A 1 -3.47 27.50 3.09
N VAL A 2 -4.45 27.73 2.21
CA VAL A 2 -5.07 26.66 1.41
C VAL A 2 -4.17 26.34 0.22
N ILE A 3 -3.46 25.21 0.27
CA ILE A 3 -2.67 24.71 -0.86
C ILE A 3 -3.64 24.02 -1.81
N ARG A 4 -3.79 24.55 -3.04
CA ARG A 4 -4.63 23.94 -4.09
C ARG A 4 -3.97 22.65 -4.59
N SER A 5 -4.72 21.55 -4.49
CA SER A 5 -4.38 20.24 -5.05
C SER A 5 -4.45 20.26 -6.58
N VAL A 6 -3.44 19.70 -7.24
CA VAL A 6 -3.53 19.24 -8.62
C VAL A 6 -2.91 17.85 -8.68
N SER A 7 -3.74 16.82 -8.79
CA SER A 7 -3.33 15.48 -9.16
C SER A 7 -2.88 15.47 -10.63
N HIS A 8 -1.71 14.90 -10.91
CA HIS A 8 -1.31 14.53 -12.26
C HIS A 8 -1.10 13.01 -12.29
N PHE A 9 -2.21 12.31 -12.52
CA PHE A 9 -2.22 10.99 -13.12
C PHE A 9 -3.16 11.07 -14.33
N ALA A 10 -2.71 10.53 -15.46
CA ALA A 10 -3.51 10.48 -16.67
C ALA A 10 -4.83 9.75 -16.37
N THR A 11 -5.93 10.48 -16.55
CA THR A 11 -7.29 9.97 -16.41
C THR A 11 -7.51 8.89 -17.48
N LEU A 12 -7.60 7.62 -17.05
CA LEU A 12 -8.22 6.59 -17.87
C LEU A 12 -9.73 6.81 -17.86
N ARG A 13 -10.30 6.94 -19.06
CA ARG A 13 -11.75 7.05 -19.26
C ARG A 13 -12.45 5.82 -18.69
N ASN A 14 -13.45 6.08 -17.85
CA ASN A 14 -14.40 5.11 -17.34
C ASN A 14 -15.07 4.27 -18.44
N GLY A 15 -14.97 2.95 -18.31
CA GLY A 15 -15.86 1.98 -18.93
C GLY A 15 -17.19 1.88 -18.19
N PHE A 16 -17.90 3.00 -18.04
CA PHE A 16 -19.32 3.01 -17.71
C PHE A 16 -20.06 3.53 -18.94
N CYS A 17 -20.60 2.62 -19.74
CA CYS A 17 -21.22 2.91 -21.04
C CYS A 17 -22.43 3.84 -20.91
N ARG A 18 -22.34 5.02 -21.54
CA ARG A 18 -23.49 5.78 -22.08
C ARG A 18 -23.16 6.23 -23.51
N VAL A 19 -24.07 5.93 -24.43
CA VAL A 19 -24.00 6.21 -25.87
C VAL A 19 -24.38 7.67 -26.15
N ALA A 20 -23.58 8.39 -26.95
CA ALA A 20 -24.02 9.40 -27.92
C ALA A 20 -22.83 9.87 -28.81
N GLN A 21 -23.12 10.06 -30.10
CA GLN A 21 -22.22 10.33 -31.23
C GLN A 21 -21.87 11.83 -31.36
N ASP A 22 -20.69 12.15 -31.90
CA ASP A 22 -20.49 12.89 -33.19
C ASP A 22 -19.11 13.58 -33.32
N ASP A 23 -18.40 13.14 -34.36
CA ASP A 23 -17.61 13.82 -35.41
C ASP A 23 -16.66 15.02 -35.23
N ALA A 24 -15.55 14.87 -35.98
CA ALA A 24 -14.71 15.88 -36.67
C ALA A 24 -13.68 16.68 -35.82
N ALA A 25 -12.47 17.02 -36.27
CA ALA A 25 -11.68 16.79 -37.48
C ALA A 25 -10.19 17.08 -37.17
N ALA A 26 -9.30 16.66 -38.08
CA ALA A 26 -7.84 16.63 -37.93
C ALA A 26 -7.09 17.74 -38.70
N VAL A 27 -5.76 17.78 -38.49
CA VAL A 27 -4.66 18.20 -39.42
C VAL A 27 -4.24 19.70 -39.37
N PRO A 28 -2.96 20.11 -39.67
CA PRO A 28 -1.65 19.42 -39.76
C PRO A 28 -0.48 20.08 -38.98
N ALA A 29 0.64 19.34 -39.01
CA ALA A 29 2.02 19.74 -38.78
C ALA A 29 2.57 20.80 -39.78
N CYS A 30 3.66 21.47 -39.38
CA CYS A 30 4.53 22.23 -40.28
C CYS A 30 6.00 21.81 -40.08
N THR A 31 6.73 21.75 -41.19
CA THR A 31 8.04 21.14 -41.43
C THR A 31 9.15 22.19 -41.60
N ALA A 32 10.40 21.75 -41.34
CA ALA A 32 11.70 22.26 -41.84
C ALA A 32 12.13 23.67 -41.36
N CYS A 33 13.38 23.94 -41.00
CA CYS A 33 14.67 23.76 -41.68
C CYS A 33 15.79 23.74 -40.60
N GLY A 34 16.94 23.06 -40.69
CA GLY A 34 17.92 23.04 -41.77
C GLY A 34 19.13 23.91 -41.39
N GLY A 35 20.29 23.33 -41.09
CA GLY A 35 21.53 24.10 -40.88
C GLY A 35 22.66 23.30 -40.22
N GLY A 36 23.49 22.65 -41.03
CA GLY A 36 24.72 21.99 -40.60
C GLY A 36 25.91 22.94 -40.44
N GLY A 37 26.94 22.46 -39.74
CA GLY A 37 28.23 23.14 -39.60
C GLY A 37 29.27 22.20 -38.99
N THR A 38 30.33 21.96 -39.76
CA THR A 38 31.32 20.88 -39.63
C THR A 38 32.59 21.25 -38.83
N HIS A 39 33.19 20.21 -38.26
CA HIS A 39 34.64 19.93 -38.10
C HIS A 39 35.56 20.86 -37.28
N GLY A 40 36.19 20.26 -36.25
CA GLY A 40 37.49 20.64 -35.71
C GLY A 40 38.11 19.49 -34.92
N LYS A 41 39.02 18.72 -35.55
CA LYS A 41 39.87 17.72 -34.89
C LYS A 41 41.05 18.43 -34.19
N ALA A 42 41.36 18.01 -32.97
CA ALA A 42 42.71 18.12 -32.41
C ALA A 42 42.98 16.89 -31.53
N VAL A 43 44.10 16.22 -31.80
CA VAL A 43 44.65 15.08 -31.04
C VAL A 43 46.03 15.47 -30.54
N TRP A 44 46.37 14.97 -29.35
CA TRP A 44 47.67 14.85 -28.65
C TRP A 44 47.64 15.61 -27.33
N SER A 45 48.13 15.13 -26.20
CA SER A 45 48.68 13.84 -25.74
C SER A 45 49.13 14.10 -24.29
N GLY A 46 49.00 13.15 -23.37
CA GLY A 46 49.92 13.09 -22.23
C GLY A 46 49.31 12.97 -20.83
N LYS A 47 49.68 11.85 -20.21
CA LYS A 47 49.77 11.56 -18.77
C LYS A 47 48.46 11.30 -18.04
N GLY A 48 48.27 10.03 -17.71
CA GLY A 48 47.26 9.57 -16.77
C GLY A 48 47.40 10.27 -15.42
N GLN A 49 46.48 11.18 -15.15
CA GLN A 49 45.99 11.40 -13.81
C GLN A 49 44.99 10.28 -13.53
N LYS A 50 45.32 9.41 -12.56
CA LYS A 50 44.24 8.77 -11.80
C LYS A 50 43.37 9.91 -11.28
N MET A 51 42.11 9.97 -11.72
CA MET A 51 41.12 10.82 -11.08
C MET A 51 41.22 10.56 -9.57
N PRO A 52 41.27 11.59 -8.71
CA PRO A 52 41.11 11.36 -7.30
C PRO A 52 39.77 10.65 -7.12
N GLU A 53 39.77 9.53 -6.40
CA GLU A 53 38.52 9.03 -5.81
C GLU A 53 37.86 10.24 -5.14
N THR A 54 36.67 10.61 -5.60
CA THR A 54 35.92 11.71 -5.02
C THR A 54 35.76 11.41 -3.55
N VAL A 55 36.47 12.17 -2.71
CA VAL A 55 36.43 12.06 -1.26
C VAL A 55 34.94 12.15 -0.85
N PRO A 56 34.39 11.18 -0.08
CA PRO A 56 32.97 11.15 0.31
C PRO A 56 32.47 12.48 0.90
N SER A 57 33.38 13.24 1.53
CA SER A 57 33.15 14.57 2.09
C SER A 57 32.54 15.59 1.12
N ASP A 58 32.89 15.57 -0.17
CA ASP A 58 32.39 16.59 -1.12
C ASP A 58 30.91 16.35 -1.49
N ARG A 59 30.56 15.08 -1.77
CA ARG A 59 29.17 14.71 -2.11
C ARG A 59 28.22 14.89 -0.93
N VAL A 60 28.64 14.49 0.28
CA VAL A 60 27.84 14.71 1.49
C VAL A 60 27.65 16.21 1.77
N THR A 61 28.69 17.02 1.58
CA THR A 61 28.59 18.48 1.75
C THR A 61 27.66 19.12 0.73
N ALA A 62 27.75 18.72 -0.55
CA ALA A 62 26.86 19.18 -1.60
C ALA A 62 25.40 18.78 -1.32
N ALA A 63 25.17 17.54 -0.90
CA ALA A 63 23.84 17.04 -0.51
C ALA A 63 23.28 17.82 0.69
N ALA A 64 24.10 18.11 1.70
CA ALA A 64 23.70 18.90 2.86
C ALA A 64 23.30 20.33 2.46
N ALA A 65 24.09 20.98 1.60
CA ALA A 65 23.79 22.32 1.09
C ALA A 65 22.46 22.31 0.31
N ALA A 66 22.26 21.34 -0.59
CA ALA A 66 21.04 21.21 -1.38
C ALA A 66 19.80 20.99 -0.51
N LEU A 67 19.85 20.07 0.46
CA LEU A 67 18.73 19.80 1.38
C LEU A 67 18.46 20.98 2.31
N THR A 68 19.49 21.71 2.75
CA THR A 68 19.33 22.88 3.64
C THR A 68 18.50 23.99 2.99
N VAL A 69 18.60 24.18 1.67
CA VAL A 69 17.75 25.13 0.93
C VAL A 69 16.28 24.81 1.14
N TYR A 70 15.89 23.54 0.99
CA TYR A 70 14.50 23.12 1.23
C TYR A 70 14.14 23.15 2.72
N LEU A 71 15.04 22.71 3.61
CA LEU A 71 14.77 22.62 5.05
C LEU A 71 14.65 23.97 5.75
N THR A 72 15.17 25.05 5.17
CA THR A 72 15.06 26.42 5.72
C THR A 72 13.99 27.27 5.04
N ASP A 73 13.42 26.76 3.94
CA ASP A 73 12.39 27.47 3.21
C ASP A 73 11.08 27.60 4.02
N ARG A 74 10.34 28.69 3.77
CA ARG A 74 9.05 28.98 4.41
C ARG A 74 7.86 28.86 3.45
N GLN A 75 8.12 28.69 2.15
CA GLN A 75 7.10 28.64 1.10
C GLN A 75 7.17 27.32 0.35
N PHE A 76 6.03 26.62 0.29
CA PHE A 76 5.87 25.35 -0.40
C PHE A 76 4.62 25.32 -1.26
N ASP A 77 4.78 24.72 -2.42
CA ASP A 77 3.73 24.26 -3.32
C ASP A 77 3.97 22.77 -3.65
N ALA A 78 3.05 22.17 -4.41
CA ALA A 78 3.14 20.77 -4.78
C ALA A 78 4.43 20.45 -5.56
N ASP A 79 4.83 21.32 -6.51
CA ASP A 79 6.01 21.10 -7.33
C ASP A 79 7.30 21.10 -6.50
N LYS A 80 7.38 21.98 -5.52
CA LYS A 80 8.53 22.08 -4.62
C LYS A 80 8.61 20.87 -3.69
N LEU A 81 7.48 20.38 -3.17
CA LEU A 81 7.45 19.14 -2.38
C LEU A 81 7.87 17.92 -3.21
N ASN A 82 7.44 17.87 -4.48
CA ASN A 82 7.82 16.81 -5.41
C ASN A 82 9.33 16.86 -5.72
N ARG A 83 9.89 18.04 -6.02
CA ARG A 83 11.33 18.22 -6.20
C ARG A 83 12.12 17.86 -4.94
N PHE A 84 11.62 18.23 -3.77
CA PHE A 84 12.29 17.91 -2.51
C PHE A 84 12.31 16.40 -2.24
N THR A 85 11.18 15.74 -2.47
CA THR A 85 11.07 14.28 -2.38
C THR A 85 12.02 13.59 -3.35
N ALA A 86 12.04 14.03 -4.61
CA ALA A 86 12.92 13.48 -5.64
C ALA A 86 14.41 13.63 -5.27
N LEU A 87 14.80 14.78 -4.69
CA LEU A 87 16.15 15.01 -4.20
C LEU A 87 16.50 14.06 -3.04
N CYS A 88 15.62 13.89 -2.05
CA CYS A 88 15.84 12.93 -0.96
C CYS A 88 16.02 11.51 -1.50
N ASP A 89 15.18 11.10 -2.46
CA ASP A 89 15.26 9.80 -3.10
C ASP A 89 16.54 9.62 -3.94
N GLU A 90 16.97 10.64 -4.67
CA GLU A 90 18.23 10.62 -5.42
C GLU A 90 19.43 10.49 -4.49
N ILE A 91 19.48 11.26 -3.41
CA ILE A 91 20.52 11.17 -2.38
C ILE A 91 20.53 9.77 -1.76
N ARG A 92 19.35 9.24 -1.42
CA ARG A 92 19.21 7.90 -0.82
C ARG A 92 19.76 6.79 -1.73
N ARG A 93 19.62 6.94 -3.06
CA ARG A 93 20.12 5.98 -4.05
C ARG A 93 21.60 6.16 -4.37
N SER A 94 22.11 7.39 -4.31
CA SER A 94 23.47 7.74 -4.76
C SER A 94 24.52 7.68 -3.66
N LEU A 95 24.12 7.79 -2.39
CA LEU A 95 25.01 7.67 -1.23
C LEU A 95 24.84 6.32 -0.54
N ASP A 96 25.97 5.76 -0.10
CA ASP A 96 25.99 4.59 0.79
C ASP A 96 25.37 4.90 2.16
N PHE A 97 25.16 3.87 2.98
CA PHE A 97 24.51 4.02 4.28
C PHE A 97 25.28 4.95 5.22
N ASP A 98 26.60 4.78 5.36
CA ASP A 98 27.41 5.56 6.30
C ASP A 98 27.45 7.05 5.91
N SER A 99 27.55 7.34 4.61
CA SER A 99 27.46 8.69 4.06
C SER A 99 26.09 9.35 4.33
N ARG A 100 25.00 8.57 4.32
CA ARG A 100 23.66 9.06 4.68
C ARG A 100 23.52 9.34 6.17
N ILE A 101 24.17 8.56 7.02
CA ILE A 101 24.23 8.83 8.48
C ILE A 101 24.99 10.13 8.75
N ASP A 102 26.19 10.34 8.17
CA ASP A 102 26.95 11.60 8.31
C ASP A 102 26.11 12.81 7.82
N LEU A 103 25.45 12.67 6.66
CA LEU A 103 24.54 13.69 6.15
C LEU A 103 23.41 14.03 7.16
N ALA A 104 22.75 13.01 7.71
CA ALA A 104 21.68 13.19 8.68
C ALA A 104 22.16 13.93 9.94
N GLU A 105 23.33 13.58 10.48
CA GLU A 105 23.92 14.27 11.64
C GLU A 105 24.24 15.73 11.34
N ARG A 106 24.80 16.03 10.16
CA ARG A 106 25.10 17.41 9.75
C ARG A 106 23.83 18.25 9.66
N LEU A 107 22.77 17.71 9.05
CA LEU A 107 21.49 18.39 8.93
C LEU A 107 20.85 18.65 10.29
N GLU A 108 20.90 17.67 11.20
CA GLU A 108 20.35 17.83 12.56
C GLU A 108 21.07 18.93 13.36
N ARG A 109 22.38 19.12 13.15
CA ARG A 109 23.15 20.19 13.81
C ARG A 109 22.95 21.57 13.17
N ALA A 110 22.80 21.61 11.84
CA ALA A 110 22.82 22.87 11.09
C ALA A 110 21.43 23.50 10.89
N VAL A 111 20.36 22.68 10.83
CA VAL A 111 19.02 23.16 10.47
C VAL A 111 18.23 23.55 11.72
N PRO A 112 17.60 24.75 11.75
CA PRO A 112 16.74 25.16 12.85
C PRO A 112 15.59 24.18 13.08
N THR A 113 15.32 23.85 14.35
CA THR A 113 14.26 22.90 14.77
C THR A 113 12.85 23.50 14.72
N THR A 114 12.61 24.55 13.93
CA THR A 114 11.32 25.26 13.88
C THR A 114 10.22 24.46 13.18
N ASP A 115 10.57 23.47 12.35
CA ASP A 115 9.64 22.55 11.72
C ASP A 115 10.08 21.09 11.96
N THR A 116 9.64 20.55 13.11
CA THR A 116 10.01 19.20 13.57
C THR A 116 9.57 18.11 12.59
N ILE A 117 8.37 18.24 11.99
CA ILE A 117 7.82 17.21 11.09
C ILE A 117 8.67 17.12 9.84
N ARG A 118 8.98 18.26 9.24
CA ARG A 118 9.79 18.33 8.02
C ARG A 118 11.20 17.79 8.22
N LEU A 119 11.90 18.29 9.23
CA LEU A 119 13.28 17.85 9.50
C LEU A 119 13.30 16.34 9.79
N ARG A 120 12.46 15.86 10.70
CA ARG A 120 12.48 14.45 11.12
C ARG A 120 12.03 13.50 10.01
N SER A 121 11.06 13.87 9.17
CA SER A 121 10.66 13.02 8.04
C SER A 121 11.78 12.88 6.99
N VAL A 122 12.54 13.96 6.73
CA VAL A 122 13.73 13.90 5.87
C VAL A 122 14.84 13.06 6.47
N LEU A 123 15.12 13.22 7.77
CA LEU A 123 16.13 12.39 8.44
C LEU A 123 15.74 10.90 8.39
N PHE A 124 14.46 10.58 8.61
CA PHE A 124 13.96 9.21 8.40
C PHE A 124 14.19 8.74 6.96
N GLN A 125 13.89 9.55 5.93
CA GLN A 125 14.12 9.15 4.54
C GLN A 125 15.58 8.82 4.24
N LEU A 126 16.51 9.53 4.89
CA LEU A 126 17.93 9.28 4.72
C LEU A 126 18.40 8.03 5.46
N THR A 127 17.87 7.73 6.64
CA THR A 127 18.45 6.71 7.54
C THR A 127 17.60 5.43 7.66
N GLY A 128 16.28 5.54 7.49
CA GLY A 128 15.30 4.50 7.84
C GLY A 128 15.03 4.40 9.35
N ASP A 129 15.65 5.24 10.18
CA ASP A 129 15.57 5.14 11.64
C ASP A 129 14.25 5.67 12.19
N LEU A 130 13.48 4.76 12.81
CA LEU A 130 12.19 5.04 13.43
C LEU A 130 12.27 6.00 14.63
N TYR A 131 13.45 6.25 15.19
CA TYR A 131 13.66 7.33 16.15
C TYR A 131 13.10 8.67 15.63
N HIS A 132 13.30 8.98 14.35
CA HIS A 132 12.82 10.24 13.80
C HIS A 132 11.28 10.31 13.76
N PHE A 133 10.60 9.22 13.41
CA PHE A 133 9.15 9.16 13.46
C PHE A 133 8.63 9.24 14.89
N GLU A 134 9.24 8.56 15.85
CA GLU A 134 8.90 8.70 17.26
C GLU A 134 8.97 10.17 17.72
N ARG A 135 10.00 10.93 17.30
CA ARG A 135 10.09 12.36 17.59
C ARG A 135 8.94 13.17 16.99
N ILE A 136 8.47 12.81 15.79
CA ILE A 136 7.27 13.42 15.18
C ILE A 136 6.03 13.10 16.02
N LEU A 137 5.81 11.82 16.36
CA LEU A 137 4.65 11.39 17.13
C LEU A 137 4.60 12.08 18.50
N HIS A 138 5.74 12.14 19.21
CA HIS A 138 5.85 12.85 20.48
C HIS A 138 5.60 14.35 20.34
N TYR A 139 6.15 15.00 19.31
CA TYR A 139 5.88 16.42 19.05
C TYR A 139 4.39 16.70 18.86
N MET A 140 3.72 15.87 18.08
CA MET A 140 2.30 16.02 17.79
C MET A 140 1.40 15.75 19.00
N ILE A 141 1.69 14.71 19.79
CA ILE A 141 0.92 14.40 21.00
C ILE A 141 1.15 15.44 22.10
N LEU A 142 2.41 15.87 22.33
CA LEU A 142 2.75 16.87 23.35
C LEU A 142 2.18 18.26 23.04
N GLY A 143 1.95 18.56 21.76
CA GLY A 143 1.23 19.77 21.35
C GLY A 143 -0.22 19.80 21.87
N GLY A 144 -0.80 18.65 22.25
CA GLY A 144 -2.17 18.56 22.74
C GLY A 144 -3.15 19.25 21.78
N ASP A 145 -3.95 20.18 22.30
CA ASP A 145 -4.97 20.88 21.50
C ASP A 145 -4.42 21.92 20.51
N SER A 146 -3.11 22.20 20.53
CA SER A 146 -2.49 23.08 19.51
C SER A 146 -2.25 22.37 18.18
N ALA A 147 -2.18 21.03 18.15
CA ALA A 147 -2.03 20.28 16.91
C ALA A 147 -3.38 20.17 16.18
N ASP A 148 -3.47 20.61 14.93
CA ASP A 148 -4.68 20.47 14.11
C ASP A 148 -5.02 18.99 13.89
N PRO A 149 -6.27 18.52 14.13
CA PRO A 149 -6.63 17.13 13.88
C PRO A 149 -6.41 16.67 12.42
N ALA A 150 -6.52 17.57 11.44
CA ALA A 150 -6.17 17.24 10.05
C ALA A 150 -4.67 16.96 9.89
N ALA A 151 -3.80 17.69 10.59
CA ALA A 151 -2.37 17.45 10.59
C ALA A 151 -1.99 16.16 11.34
N LEU A 152 -2.71 15.81 12.42
CA LEU A 152 -2.53 14.53 13.12
C LEU A 152 -2.81 13.36 12.18
N HIS A 153 -3.97 13.42 11.52
CA HIS A 153 -4.42 12.46 10.54
C HIS A 153 -3.45 12.32 9.36
N TYR A 154 -3.03 13.45 8.79
CA TYR A 154 -2.09 13.46 7.67
C TYR A 154 -0.75 12.79 8.02
N THR A 155 -0.23 13.09 9.20
CA THR A 155 1.03 12.52 9.70
C THR A 155 0.92 11.00 9.91
N HIS A 156 -0.20 10.51 10.45
CA HIS A 156 -0.46 9.07 10.60
C HIS A 156 -0.29 8.33 9.27
N TRP A 157 -0.93 8.84 8.23
CA TRP A 157 -0.92 8.20 6.92
C TRP A 157 0.43 8.30 6.22
N CYS A 158 1.13 9.43 6.35
CA CYS A 158 2.47 9.56 5.80
C CYS A 158 3.44 8.54 6.42
N ILE A 159 3.41 8.38 7.75
CA ILE A 159 4.20 7.36 8.46
C ILE A 159 3.78 5.95 8.04
N SER A 160 2.47 5.68 8.04
CA SER A 160 1.91 4.37 7.67
C SER A 160 2.33 3.96 6.25
N ARG A 161 2.36 4.90 5.30
CA ARG A 161 2.83 4.66 3.93
C ARG A 161 4.32 4.29 3.90
N GLN A 162 5.16 4.95 4.68
CA GLN A 162 6.60 4.63 4.70
C GLN A 162 6.88 3.27 5.32
N LEU A 163 6.16 2.92 6.39
CA LEU A 163 6.21 1.58 6.98
C LEU A 163 5.76 0.52 5.96
N PHE A 164 4.66 0.78 5.27
CA PHE A 164 4.14 -0.11 4.23
C PHE A 164 5.17 -0.32 3.10
N LEU A 165 5.88 0.74 2.69
CA LEU A 165 6.91 0.63 1.64
C LEU A 165 8.20 -0.06 2.11
N GLY A 166 8.27 -0.51 3.37
CA GLY A 166 9.46 -1.17 3.92
C GLY A 166 10.65 -0.23 4.07
N ALA A 167 10.42 1.08 4.19
CA ALA A 167 11.50 2.07 4.25
C ALA A 167 12.20 2.14 5.62
N ALA A 168 11.58 1.56 6.66
CA ALA A 168 12.11 1.56 8.02
C ALA A 168 13.14 0.46 8.24
N SER A 169 14.13 0.75 9.09
CA SER A 169 15.22 -0.16 9.46
C SER A 169 15.47 -0.14 10.97
N GLY A 170 16.29 -1.07 11.46
CA GLY A 170 16.77 -1.09 12.85
C GLY A 170 15.89 -1.81 13.86
N GLU A 171 16.35 -1.89 15.11
CA GLU A 171 15.78 -2.75 16.17
C GLU A 171 14.35 -2.34 16.58
N LYS A 172 14.01 -1.05 16.45
CA LYS A 172 12.68 -0.52 16.80
C LYS A 172 11.54 -1.05 15.92
N LEU A 173 11.83 -1.62 14.74
CA LEU A 173 10.84 -2.19 13.83
C LEU A 173 9.85 -3.13 14.54
N SER A 174 10.37 -3.97 15.45
CA SER A 174 9.61 -4.99 16.16
C SER A 174 8.53 -4.44 17.11
N THR A 175 8.66 -3.19 17.55
CA THR A 175 7.80 -2.62 18.60
C THR A 175 7.12 -1.30 18.22
N PHE A 176 7.64 -0.56 17.24
CA PHE A 176 7.15 0.77 16.88
C PHE A 176 5.65 0.79 16.53
N VAL A 177 5.18 -0.18 15.74
CA VAL A 177 3.76 -0.24 15.34
C VAL A 177 2.86 -0.54 16.55
N ALA A 178 3.22 -1.53 17.37
CA ALA A 178 2.43 -1.92 18.52
C ALA A 178 2.51 -0.95 19.71
N CYS A 179 3.56 -0.15 19.79
CA CYS A 179 3.76 0.82 20.86
C CYS A 179 3.45 2.25 20.38
N ASP A 180 4.38 2.86 19.66
CA ASP A 180 4.38 4.31 19.40
C ASP A 180 3.27 4.70 18.44
N LEU A 181 3.15 4.01 17.30
CA LEU A 181 2.13 4.30 16.30
C LEU A 181 0.71 4.00 16.83
N PHE A 182 0.52 2.89 17.53
CA PHE A 182 -0.78 2.53 18.10
C PHE A 182 -1.25 3.51 19.19
N ARG A 183 -0.34 3.95 20.08
CA ARG A 183 -0.63 4.97 21.09
C ARG A 183 -0.96 6.31 20.45
N TYR A 184 -0.20 6.72 19.45
CA TYR A 184 -0.49 7.91 18.67
C TYR A 184 -1.85 7.84 18.00
N TYR A 185 -2.16 6.73 17.35
CA TYR A 185 -3.43 6.51 16.68
C TYR A 185 -4.61 6.60 17.66
N THR A 186 -4.50 5.95 18.81
CA THR A 186 -5.52 5.99 19.86
C THR A 186 -5.74 7.42 20.37
N ALA A 187 -4.66 8.16 20.63
CA ALA A 187 -4.74 9.56 21.06
C ALA A 187 -5.36 10.45 19.99
N MET A 188 -4.99 10.24 18.72
CA MET A 188 -5.54 10.96 17.57
C MET A 188 -7.05 10.75 17.42
N VAL A 189 -7.54 9.50 17.46
CA VAL A 189 -8.99 9.20 17.36
C VAL A 189 -9.76 9.89 18.48
N ARG A 190 -9.30 9.78 19.73
CA ARG A 190 -9.94 10.42 20.90
C ARG A 190 -9.90 11.94 20.85
N GLN A 191 -8.81 12.52 20.35
CA GLN A 191 -8.70 13.96 20.19
C GLN A 191 -9.63 14.47 19.09
N ILE A 192 -9.74 13.75 17.97
CA ILE A 192 -10.72 14.03 16.92
C ILE A 192 -12.15 13.97 17.50
N ALA A 193 -12.51 12.88 18.18
CA ALA A 193 -13.82 12.71 18.81
C ALA A 193 -14.17 13.89 19.73
N ARG A 194 -13.28 14.23 20.67
CA ARG A 194 -13.48 15.31 21.64
C ARG A 194 -13.55 16.68 20.98
N ARG A 195 -12.63 17.02 20.07
CA ARG A 195 -12.52 18.39 19.51
C ARG A 195 -13.54 18.67 18.44
N TRP A 196 -13.96 17.65 17.69
CA TRP A 196 -14.95 17.79 16.63
C TRP A 196 -16.36 17.38 17.08
N GLY A 197 -16.54 17.02 18.35
CA GLY A 197 -17.85 16.61 18.90
C GLY A 197 -18.40 15.37 18.20
N LEU A 198 -17.52 14.46 17.77
CA LEU A 198 -17.87 13.24 17.04
C LEU A 198 -17.92 12.06 18.01
N THR A 199 -18.99 11.98 18.78
CA THR A 199 -19.26 10.84 19.67
C THR A 199 -20.52 10.14 19.15
N PRO A 200 -20.37 9.04 18.39
CA PRO A 200 -21.51 8.30 17.87
C PRO A 200 -22.45 7.82 18.99
N GLN A 201 -23.75 7.87 18.73
CA GLN A 201 -24.79 7.50 19.68
C GLN A 201 -24.81 5.99 19.90
N GLN A 202 -24.76 5.60 21.17
CA GLN A 202 -25.00 4.23 21.59
C GLN A 202 -26.43 3.82 21.26
N ALA A 203 -26.60 2.86 20.36
CA ALA A 203 -27.92 2.28 20.12
C ALA A 203 -28.12 0.97 20.89
N PRO A 204 -29.38 0.58 21.10
CA PRO A 204 -29.72 -0.73 21.63
C PRO A 204 -29.13 -1.86 20.77
N LEU A 205 -28.55 -2.87 21.42
CA LEU A 205 -28.09 -4.08 20.75
C LEU A 205 -29.29 -5.01 20.55
N ARG A 206 -29.78 -5.09 19.31
CA ARG A 206 -30.96 -5.91 18.95
C ARG A 206 -30.73 -7.39 19.25
N ASP A 207 -31.79 -8.06 19.70
CA ASP A 207 -31.79 -9.52 19.88
C ASP A 207 -31.95 -10.26 18.54
N GLY A 208 -31.54 -11.54 18.53
CA GLY A 208 -31.48 -12.34 17.31
C GLY A 208 -30.21 -12.07 16.48
N PRO A 209 -30.01 -12.75 15.35
CA PRO A 209 -28.76 -12.67 14.58
C PRO A 209 -28.54 -11.29 13.95
N VAL A 210 -27.28 -10.97 13.61
CA VAL A 210 -26.92 -9.81 12.77
C VAL A 210 -27.70 -9.87 11.45
N ARG A 211 -28.31 -8.76 11.05
CA ARG A 211 -29.08 -8.63 9.79
C ARG A 211 -28.61 -7.48 8.91
N ARG A 212 -28.08 -6.41 9.51
CA ARG A 212 -27.61 -5.22 8.79
C ARG A 212 -26.14 -4.95 9.06
N VAL A 213 -25.34 -4.82 7.99
CA VAL A 213 -23.88 -4.64 8.07
C VAL A 213 -23.44 -3.41 7.30
N ALA A 214 -22.69 -2.53 7.96
CA ALA A 214 -21.99 -1.42 7.30
C ALA A 214 -20.51 -1.80 7.10
N VAL A 215 -20.07 -1.89 5.85
CA VAL A 215 -18.65 -2.14 5.51
C VAL A 215 -17.98 -0.80 5.25
N VAL A 216 -17.18 -0.31 6.21
CA VAL A 216 -16.55 0.99 6.14
C VAL A 216 -15.14 0.85 5.58
N THR A 217 -14.79 1.62 4.56
CA THR A 217 -13.44 1.61 3.96
C THR A 217 -12.89 3.02 3.74
N ASN A 218 -11.56 3.17 3.72
CA ASN A 218 -10.91 4.47 3.53
C ASN A 218 -10.68 4.85 2.07
N GLN A 219 -10.79 3.91 1.13
CA GLN A 219 -10.57 4.18 -0.27
C GLN A 219 -11.32 3.18 -1.14
N PHE A 220 -12.15 3.71 -2.03
CA PHE A 220 -12.85 2.94 -3.05
C PHE A 220 -12.72 3.68 -4.38
N THR A 221 -12.00 3.10 -5.35
CA THR A 221 -11.64 3.80 -6.59
C THR A 221 -12.20 3.10 -7.82
N ASN A 222 -11.57 2.02 -8.28
CA ASN A 222 -11.98 1.31 -9.49
C ASN A 222 -11.69 -0.20 -9.39
N GLN A 223 -12.08 -0.93 -10.43
CA GLN A 223 -11.91 -2.39 -10.49
C GLN A 223 -10.43 -2.82 -10.61
N GLY A 224 -9.51 -1.95 -11.03
CA GLY A 224 -8.07 -2.23 -11.02
C GLY A 224 -7.44 -2.17 -9.62
N HIS A 225 -8.13 -1.58 -8.65
CA HIS A 225 -7.67 -1.48 -7.27
C HIS A 225 -8.11 -2.71 -6.44
N GLN A 226 -7.15 -3.53 -6.04
CA GLN A 226 -7.41 -4.81 -5.37
C GLN A 226 -8.28 -4.67 -4.09
N PRO A 227 -7.97 -3.77 -3.12
CA PRO A 227 -8.83 -3.56 -1.96
C PRO A 227 -10.27 -3.16 -2.29
N THR A 228 -10.48 -2.41 -3.39
CA THR A 228 -11.83 -2.05 -3.85
C THR A 228 -12.62 -3.29 -4.29
N ARG A 229 -11.99 -4.18 -5.05
CA ARG A 229 -12.60 -5.46 -5.45
C ARG A 229 -12.90 -6.36 -4.27
N ASP A 230 -11.96 -6.48 -3.33
CA ASP A 230 -12.13 -7.33 -2.15
C ASP A 230 -13.24 -6.80 -1.23
N CYS A 231 -13.30 -5.48 -1.00
CA CYS A 231 -14.38 -4.84 -0.24
C CYS A 231 -15.75 -5.14 -0.85
N PHE A 232 -15.85 -5.02 -2.18
CA PHE A 232 -17.08 -5.32 -2.90
C PHE A 232 -17.45 -6.81 -2.81
N ASP A 233 -16.49 -7.72 -2.99
CA ASP A 233 -16.70 -9.16 -2.93
C ASP A 233 -17.20 -9.60 -1.55
N PHE A 234 -16.58 -9.15 -0.46
CA PHE A 234 -17.08 -9.40 0.90
C PHE A 234 -18.50 -8.90 1.10
N ALA A 235 -18.77 -7.64 0.72
CA ALA A 235 -20.09 -7.05 0.89
C ALA A 235 -21.18 -7.78 0.09
N ALA A 236 -20.87 -8.13 -1.17
CA ALA A 236 -21.81 -8.82 -2.04
C ALA A 236 -22.10 -10.24 -1.56
N ARG A 237 -21.11 -10.97 -1.04
CA ARG A 237 -21.32 -12.31 -0.46
C ARG A 237 -22.17 -12.26 0.81
N MET A 238 -21.88 -11.32 1.73
CA MET A 238 -22.72 -11.09 2.91
C MET A 238 -24.19 -10.85 2.52
N GLN A 239 -24.43 -10.11 1.44
CA GLN A 239 -25.79 -9.84 0.94
C GLN A 239 -26.40 -11.07 0.26
N ASP A 240 -25.75 -11.60 -0.77
CA ASP A 240 -26.35 -12.57 -1.69
C ASP A 240 -26.41 -13.99 -1.11
N GLU A 241 -25.44 -14.36 -0.26
CA GLU A 241 -25.26 -15.72 0.24
C GLU A 241 -25.71 -15.88 1.69
N PHE A 242 -25.64 -14.80 2.49
CA PHE A 242 -26.05 -14.79 3.89
C PHE A 242 -27.33 -13.98 4.14
N GLY A 243 -27.91 -13.36 3.09
CA GLY A 243 -29.20 -12.67 3.17
C GLY A 243 -29.20 -11.40 4.01
N LEU A 244 -28.05 -10.74 4.17
CA LEU A 244 -27.90 -9.53 4.98
C LEU A 244 -28.22 -8.26 4.18
N ASP A 245 -28.75 -7.23 4.84
CA ASP A 245 -28.77 -5.87 4.29
C ASP A 245 -27.37 -5.27 4.47
N VAL A 246 -26.68 -5.04 3.35
CA VAL A 246 -25.29 -4.55 3.37
C VAL A 246 -25.17 -3.21 2.66
N ALA A 247 -24.43 -2.30 3.27
CA ALA A 247 -23.99 -1.05 2.64
C ALA A 247 -22.48 -0.89 2.77
N ILE A 248 -21.82 -0.55 1.67
CA ILE A 248 -20.43 -0.09 1.69
C ILE A 248 -20.44 1.41 2.00
N ILE A 249 -19.70 1.81 3.02
CA ILE A 249 -19.49 3.20 3.40
C ILE A 249 -18.04 3.55 3.01
N ASN A 250 -17.87 4.14 1.83
CA ASN A 250 -16.58 4.64 1.40
C ASN A 250 -16.32 6.02 2.02
N ALA A 251 -15.61 6.05 3.13
CA ALA A 251 -15.30 7.28 3.85
C ALA A 251 -14.34 8.20 3.06
N ASN A 252 -13.60 7.67 2.08
CA ASN A 252 -12.42 8.32 1.50
C ASN A 252 -11.56 8.97 2.60
N GLY A 253 -11.24 8.17 3.61
CA GLY A 253 -10.56 8.60 4.82
C GLY A 253 -9.06 8.81 4.64
N LEU A 254 -8.48 8.44 3.49
CA LEU A 254 -7.07 8.76 3.21
C LEU A 254 -6.89 10.27 2.88
N PRO A 255 -5.70 10.85 3.07
CA PRO A 255 -5.49 12.26 2.79
C PRO A 255 -5.65 12.61 1.30
N GLY A 256 -6.60 13.50 0.97
CA GLY A 256 -6.80 14.02 -0.39
C GLY A 256 -6.00 15.30 -0.71
N ARG A 257 -5.26 15.83 0.27
CA ARG A 257 -4.38 17.01 0.14
C ARG A 257 -3.30 17.02 1.20
N VAL A 258 -2.31 17.90 1.03
CA VAL A 258 -1.21 18.12 1.99
C VAL A 258 -1.68 19.00 3.15
N GLU A 259 -1.51 18.52 4.39
CA GLU A 259 -1.87 19.28 5.62
C GLU A 259 -0.64 19.79 6.40
N ASN A 260 0.54 19.18 6.19
CA ASN A 260 1.82 19.64 6.74
C ASN A 260 2.98 19.23 5.82
N VAL A 261 4.19 19.72 6.10
CA VAL A 261 5.39 19.45 5.29
C VAL A 261 6.07 18.15 5.72
N PHE A 262 5.37 17.02 5.56
CA PHE A 262 5.97 15.69 5.71
C PHE A 262 6.61 15.27 4.38
N ILE A 263 7.84 14.74 4.42
CA ILE A 263 8.57 14.29 3.23
C ILE A 263 8.87 12.77 3.32
N PRO A 264 8.45 11.97 2.33
CA PRO A 264 7.62 12.31 1.17
C PRO A 264 6.16 12.55 1.59
N PRO A 265 5.45 13.45 0.90
CA PRO A 265 4.02 13.64 1.16
C PRO A 265 3.24 12.39 0.75
N MET A 266 2.09 12.20 1.39
CA MET A 266 1.07 11.24 0.94
C MET A 266 -0.18 12.00 0.51
N VAL A 267 -0.64 11.75 -0.72
CA VAL A 267 -1.95 12.14 -1.20
C VAL A 267 -2.54 10.94 -1.92
N ALA A 268 -3.71 10.49 -1.46
CA ALA A 268 -4.43 9.39 -2.07
C ALA A 268 -5.34 9.91 -3.18
N ASP A 269 -5.51 9.08 -4.21
CA ASP A 269 -6.47 9.35 -5.26
C ASP A 269 -7.92 9.14 -4.76
N VAL A 270 -8.81 10.01 -5.22
CA VAL A 270 -10.23 10.01 -4.87
C VAL A 270 -11.04 10.00 -6.16
N ALA A 271 -11.83 8.94 -6.35
CA ALA A 271 -12.74 8.82 -7.48
C ALA A 271 -13.96 9.73 -7.28
N ALA A 272 -13.82 11.00 -7.66
CA ALA A 272 -14.86 12.03 -7.47
C ALA A 272 -16.19 11.72 -8.19
N ASP A 273 -16.14 10.88 -9.22
CA ASP A 273 -17.32 10.38 -9.95
C ASP A 273 -18.15 9.36 -9.15
N LEU A 274 -17.62 8.88 -8.02
CA LEU A 274 -18.30 7.98 -7.09
C LEU A 274 -18.94 8.72 -5.91
N GLU A 275 -19.26 10.02 -6.01
CA GLU A 275 -19.92 10.75 -4.92
C GLU A 275 -21.37 10.30 -4.68
N GLY A 276 -21.78 10.24 -3.41
CA GLY A 276 -23.17 10.08 -2.99
C GLY A 276 -23.59 8.63 -2.76
N VAL A 277 -24.91 8.38 -2.84
CA VAL A 277 -25.53 7.08 -2.57
C VAL A 277 -26.02 6.46 -3.87
N TYR A 278 -25.54 5.26 -4.18
CA TYR A 278 -25.87 4.56 -5.42
C TYR A 278 -25.74 3.04 -5.25
N ALA A 279 -26.24 2.29 -6.24
CA ALA A 279 -26.04 0.86 -6.31
C ALA A 279 -24.90 0.53 -7.27
N LEU A 280 -23.77 0.08 -6.74
CA LEU A 280 -22.62 -0.30 -7.53
C LEU A 280 -22.82 -1.70 -8.10
N ARG A 281 -22.56 -1.86 -9.41
CA ARG A 281 -22.55 -3.16 -10.09
C ARG A 281 -21.13 -3.55 -10.44
N MET A 282 -20.71 -4.74 -10.03
CA MET A 282 -19.40 -5.31 -10.36
C MET A 282 -19.52 -6.83 -10.38
N PHE A 283 -18.88 -7.48 -11.36
CA PHE A 283 -18.88 -8.95 -11.52
C PHE A 283 -20.28 -9.60 -11.47
N GLY A 284 -21.29 -8.96 -12.08
CA GLY A 284 -22.67 -9.46 -12.11
C GLY A 284 -23.45 -9.32 -10.79
N ARG A 285 -22.83 -8.78 -9.74
CA ARG A 285 -23.44 -8.52 -8.43
C ARG A 285 -23.73 -7.03 -8.24
N GLN A 286 -24.54 -6.71 -7.24
CA GLN A 286 -24.89 -5.32 -6.90
C GLN A 286 -24.88 -5.09 -5.40
N VAL A 287 -24.25 -4.02 -4.95
CA VAL A 287 -24.20 -3.61 -3.52
C VAL A 287 -24.48 -2.11 -3.41
N LYS A 288 -25.19 -1.71 -2.34
CA LYS A 288 -25.42 -0.30 -2.00
C LYS A 288 -24.14 0.34 -1.52
N VAL A 289 -23.80 1.51 -2.05
CA VAL A 289 -22.61 2.28 -1.67
C VAL A 289 -23.05 3.68 -1.27
N ALA A 290 -22.51 4.19 -0.16
CA ALA A 290 -22.48 5.60 0.19
C ALA A 290 -21.01 6.04 0.20
N SER A 291 -20.66 7.02 -0.61
CA SER A 291 -19.27 7.44 -0.81
C SER A 291 -19.15 8.96 -0.67
N PHE A 292 -18.12 9.39 0.06
CA PHE A 292 -17.94 10.77 0.53
C PHE A 292 -16.59 11.32 0.03
N THR A 293 -16.59 11.95 -1.13
CA THR A 293 -15.39 12.28 -1.92
C THR A 293 -14.79 13.65 -1.61
N GLU A 294 -15.34 14.41 -0.65
CA GLU A 294 -14.74 15.68 -0.19
C GLU A 294 -13.25 15.47 0.16
N PRO A 295 -12.30 16.13 -0.52
CA PRO A 295 -10.87 15.83 -0.34
C PRO A 295 -10.31 16.22 1.03
N ALA A 296 -10.94 17.18 1.70
CA ALA A 296 -10.51 17.65 3.00
C ALA A 296 -10.87 16.63 4.09
N PHE A 297 -9.91 16.31 4.96
CA PHE A 297 -10.22 15.63 6.21
C PHE A 297 -10.74 16.66 7.21
N SER A 298 -12.06 16.78 7.30
CA SER A 298 -12.75 17.85 8.02
C SER A 298 -13.76 17.31 9.04
N GLN A 299 -14.09 18.15 10.02
CA GLN A 299 -15.18 17.87 10.96
C GLN A 299 -16.51 17.63 10.24
N ASP A 300 -16.83 18.45 9.24
CA ASP A 300 -18.10 18.36 8.52
C ASP A 300 -18.20 17.05 7.74
N LYS A 301 -17.14 16.64 7.04
CA LYS A 301 -17.08 15.36 6.34
C LYS A 301 -17.32 14.19 7.30
N LEU A 302 -16.58 14.14 8.41
CA LEU A 302 -16.73 13.03 9.36
C LEU A 302 -18.10 13.03 10.03
N ARG A 303 -18.67 14.20 10.35
CA ARG A 303 -20.02 14.31 10.91
C ARG A 303 -21.06 13.70 9.98
N VAL A 304 -21.03 14.06 8.70
CA VAL A 304 -21.96 13.51 7.69
C VAL A 304 -21.81 11.99 7.55
N ILE A 305 -20.58 11.46 7.59
CA ILE A 305 -20.35 10.02 7.53
C ILE A 305 -20.89 9.30 8.77
N VAL A 306 -20.66 9.86 9.97
CA VAL A 306 -21.19 9.31 11.23
C VAL A 306 -22.71 9.30 11.20
N GLU A 307 -23.34 10.41 10.83
CA GLU A 307 -24.81 10.54 10.70
C GLU A 307 -25.36 9.54 9.66
N ALA A 308 -24.65 9.30 8.56
CA ALA A 308 -25.06 8.31 7.56
C ALA A 308 -25.02 6.88 8.10
N ILE A 309 -24.00 6.51 8.88
CA ILE A 309 -23.91 5.20 9.53
C ILE A 309 -25.01 5.04 10.59
N GLU A 310 -25.24 6.07 11.41
CA GLU A 310 -26.29 6.07 12.43
C GLU A 310 -27.69 5.96 11.80
N GLY A 311 -27.94 6.71 10.72
CA GLY A 311 -29.20 6.66 9.98
C GLY A 311 -29.42 5.31 9.26
N TYR A 312 -28.33 4.65 8.83
CA TYR A 312 -28.41 3.28 8.32
C TYR A 312 -28.69 2.28 9.43
N ASP A 313 -28.29 2.57 10.66
CA ASP A 313 -28.53 1.77 11.88
C ASP A 313 -28.13 0.28 11.75
N PRO A 314 -26.84 -0.01 11.47
CA PRO A 314 -26.34 -1.36 11.32
C PRO A 314 -26.26 -2.11 12.65
N ASP A 315 -26.43 -3.43 12.59
CA ASP A 315 -26.17 -4.33 13.72
C ASP A 315 -24.66 -4.57 13.93
N LEU A 316 -23.87 -4.43 12.86
CA LEU A 316 -22.43 -4.66 12.83
C LEU A 316 -21.73 -3.68 11.88
N ILE A 317 -20.59 -3.16 12.32
CA ILE A 317 -19.66 -2.41 11.47
C ILE A 317 -18.45 -3.30 11.16
N VAL A 318 -18.14 -3.45 9.87
CA VAL A 318 -16.91 -4.08 9.40
C VAL A 318 -15.95 -2.98 8.95
N ALA A 319 -14.87 -2.77 9.71
CA ALA A 319 -13.79 -1.88 9.33
C ALA A 319 -12.88 -2.59 8.32
N PHE A 320 -13.03 -2.27 7.04
CA PHE A 320 -12.35 -2.93 5.94
C PHE A 320 -11.08 -2.19 5.53
N GLY A 321 -9.93 -2.84 5.68
CA GLY A 321 -8.60 -2.27 5.39
C GLY A 321 -7.73 -2.14 6.63
N GLY A 322 -6.84 -1.15 6.65
CA GLY A 322 -6.03 -0.81 7.82
C GLY A 322 -6.78 0.07 8.83
N SER A 323 -6.08 1.03 9.43
CA SER A 323 -6.68 2.04 10.31
C SER A 323 -7.90 2.71 9.69
N ASN A 324 -9.04 2.72 10.38
CA ASN A 324 -10.28 3.29 9.88
C ASN A 324 -10.91 4.18 10.94
N ILE A 325 -10.61 5.48 10.90
CA ILE A 325 -10.99 6.43 11.95
C ILE A 325 -12.51 6.47 12.14
N VAL A 326 -13.28 6.41 11.06
CA VAL A 326 -14.75 6.41 11.14
C VAL A 326 -15.22 5.21 11.95
N ALA A 327 -14.82 3.99 11.59
CA ALA A 327 -15.23 2.80 12.33
C ALA A 327 -14.68 2.78 13.77
N ASP A 328 -13.48 3.31 13.98
CA ASP A 328 -12.84 3.38 15.29
C ASP A 328 -13.48 4.44 16.21
N LEU A 329 -14.14 5.47 15.68
CA LEU A 329 -15.00 6.38 16.47
C LEU A 329 -16.21 5.63 17.05
N PHE A 330 -16.83 4.72 16.29
CA PHE A 330 -17.92 3.88 16.79
C PHE A 330 -17.44 2.86 17.81
N ALA A 331 -16.23 2.32 17.64
CA ALA A 331 -15.64 1.39 18.58
C ALA A 331 -15.25 2.07 19.91
N ASP A 332 -14.54 3.22 19.88
CA ASP A 332 -14.11 3.92 21.10
C ASP A 332 -15.30 4.49 21.90
N ALA A 333 -16.41 4.82 21.24
CA ALA A 333 -17.65 5.24 21.90
C ALA A 333 -18.54 4.07 22.36
N ASP A 334 -18.11 2.81 22.13
CA ASP A 334 -18.91 1.61 22.37
C ASP A 334 -20.31 1.71 21.72
N ALA A 335 -20.41 2.37 20.56
CA ALA A 335 -21.69 2.75 19.95
C ALA A 335 -22.34 1.62 19.16
N ARG A 336 -21.53 0.79 18.51
CA ARG A 336 -21.90 -0.41 17.73
C ARG A 336 -20.76 -1.43 17.80
N PRO A 337 -21.03 -2.74 17.64
CA PRO A 337 -19.95 -3.71 17.53
C PRO A 337 -19.18 -3.49 16.23
N VAL A 338 -17.85 -3.61 16.33
CA VAL A 338 -16.92 -3.34 15.23
C VAL A 338 -15.93 -4.49 15.11
N VAL A 339 -15.82 -5.05 13.91
CA VAL A 339 -14.79 -6.03 13.55
C VAL A 339 -13.90 -5.44 12.46
N ALA A 340 -12.58 -5.44 12.68
CA ALA A 340 -11.62 -4.99 11.68
C ALA A 340 -11.09 -6.17 10.86
N ILE A 341 -11.13 -6.03 9.53
CA ILE A 341 -10.55 -6.98 8.57
C ILE A 341 -9.40 -6.32 7.79
N PRO A 342 -8.14 -6.73 8.04
CA PRO A 342 -7.00 -6.15 7.36
C PRO A 342 -6.86 -6.62 5.91
N THR A 343 -6.28 -5.76 5.08
CA THR A 343 -5.96 -6.04 3.66
C THR A 343 -4.46 -6.23 3.42
N THR A 344 -3.68 -6.27 4.49
CA THR A 344 -2.22 -6.48 4.48
C THR A 344 -1.81 -7.24 5.74
N SER A 345 -0.73 -8.01 5.66
CA SER A 345 -0.19 -8.75 6.79
C SER A 345 0.50 -7.86 7.82
N GLY A 346 0.81 -8.43 8.99
CA GLY A 346 1.42 -7.72 10.10
C GLY A 346 0.39 -7.17 11.08
N ILE A 347 0.79 -6.13 11.83
CA ILE A 347 0.00 -5.58 12.94
C ILE A 347 -0.97 -4.54 12.40
N THR A 348 -2.26 -4.76 12.67
CA THR A 348 -3.32 -3.82 12.26
C THR A 348 -3.58 -2.80 13.37
N VAL A 349 -3.41 -1.52 13.04
CA VAL A 349 -3.72 -0.39 13.94
C VAL A 349 -5.21 -0.06 13.84
N SER A 350 -6.01 -0.52 14.80
CA SER A 350 -7.46 -0.24 14.90
C SER A 350 -7.91 -0.30 16.37
N LEU A 351 -9.00 0.39 16.69
CA LEU A 351 -9.69 0.36 17.99
C LEU A 351 -10.89 -0.59 17.99
N ALA A 352 -11.18 -1.29 16.89
CA ALA A 352 -12.26 -2.26 16.80
C ALA A 352 -12.22 -3.29 17.95
N HIS A 353 -13.41 -3.73 18.37
CA HIS A 353 -13.61 -4.71 19.45
C HIS A 353 -12.92 -6.04 19.15
N ILE A 354 -12.97 -6.45 17.88
CA ILE A 354 -12.22 -7.59 17.35
C ILE A 354 -11.40 -7.12 16.15
N VAL A 355 -10.15 -7.56 16.09
CA VAL A 355 -9.24 -7.34 14.95
C VAL A 355 -8.85 -8.70 14.41
N LEU A 356 -9.18 -8.95 13.14
CA LEU A 356 -8.86 -10.21 12.48
C LEU A 356 -7.42 -10.22 11.99
N GLY A 357 -6.81 -11.41 11.92
CA GLY A 357 -5.58 -11.61 11.16
C GLY A 357 -5.80 -11.48 9.66
N TYR A 358 -4.75 -11.09 8.92
CA TYR A 358 -4.74 -11.27 7.47
C TYR A 358 -4.54 -12.76 7.13
N GLU A 359 -3.77 -13.44 7.97
CA GLU A 359 -3.59 -14.89 8.07
C GLU A 359 -3.78 -15.38 9.53
N GLU A 360 -3.76 -16.71 9.72
CA GLU A 360 -4.06 -17.32 11.03
C GLU A 360 -3.02 -16.95 12.12
N ASN A 361 -1.85 -16.45 11.71
CA ASN A 361 -0.76 -16.10 12.61
C ASN A 361 -1.01 -14.77 13.33
N ASP A 362 -0.75 -14.78 14.63
CA ASP A 362 -0.73 -13.57 15.46
C ASP A 362 0.67 -12.93 15.44
N HIS A 363 0.81 -11.87 14.64
CA HIS A 363 2.06 -11.10 14.50
C HIS A 363 2.50 -10.37 15.76
N THR A 364 1.65 -10.29 16.78
CA THR A 364 2.01 -9.63 18.04
C THR A 364 2.70 -10.57 19.02
N ARG A 365 2.92 -11.85 18.67
CA ARG A 365 3.46 -12.87 19.62
C ARG A 365 4.89 -12.59 20.06
N ALA A 366 5.69 -12.00 19.19
CA ALA A 366 7.08 -11.64 19.49
C ALA A 366 7.20 -10.32 20.27
N ILE A 367 6.09 -9.63 20.55
CA ILE A 367 6.07 -8.30 21.17
C ILE A 367 6.01 -8.45 22.69
N PRO A 368 6.71 -7.58 23.46
CA PRO A 368 6.62 -7.56 24.92
C PRO A 368 5.17 -7.51 25.43
N ALA A 369 4.89 -8.25 26.51
CA ALA A 369 3.53 -8.41 27.05
C ALA A 369 2.79 -7.09 27.30
N LEU A 370 3.52 -6.06 27.77
CA LEU A 370 2.97 -4.72 28.01
C LEU A 370 2.36 -4.09 26.74
N TYR A 371 3.05 -4.21 25.60
CA TYR A 371 2.59 -3.64 24.33
C TYR A 371 1.66 -4.60 23.57
N ARG A 372 1.77 -5.91 23.81
CA ARG A 372 0.91 -6.94 23.24
C ARG A 372 -0.49 -6.94 23.83
N ALA A 373 -0.66 -6.57 25.10
CA ALA A 373 -1.93 -6.70 25.82
C ALA A 373 -3.16 -6.06 25.11
N PRO A 374 -3.07 -4.84 24.54
CA PRO A 374 -4.18 -4.26 23.79
C PRO A 374 -4.56 -5.06 22.55
N PHE A 375 -3.62 -5.74 21.89
CA PHE A 375 -3.88 -6.52 20.68
C PHE A 375 -4.37 -7.92 21.01
N ALA A 376 -3.69 -8.62 21.93
CA ALA A 376 -4.00 -10.02 22.25
C ALA A 376 -5.43 -10.23 22.74
N ARG A 377 -6.02 -9.24 23.41
CA ARG A 377 -7.43 -9.31 23.86
C ARG A 377 -8.43 -9.29 22.69
N ARG A 378 -8.08 -8.61 21.60
CA ARG A 378 -8.97 -8.31 20.47
C ARG A 378 -8.65 -9.14 19.22
N PHE A 379 -7.46 -9.72 19.14
CA PHE A 379 -7.03 -10.50 17.99
C PHE A 379 -7.84 -11.79 17.84
N ARG A 380 -8.25 -12.12 16.62
CA ARG A 380 -8.78 -13.44 16.25
C ARG A 380 -8.08 -13.96 14.99
N PRO A 381 -7.63 -15.23 14.98
CA PRO A 381 -7.08 -15.86 13.77
C PRO A 381 -8.09 -15.80 12.62
N PHE A 382 -7.62 -15.50 11.42
CA PHE A 382 -8.47 -15.37 10.24
C PHE A 382 -7.64 -15.60 8.97
N THR A 383 -8.29 -15.83 7.84
CA THR A 383 -7.61 -15.84 6.54
C THR A 383 -8.38 -14.88 5.65
N PHE A 384 -7.71 -13.91 5.02
CA PHE A 384 -8.38 -12.87 4.25
C PHE A 384 -9.28 -13.42 3.14
N GLY A 385 -8.91 -14.57 2.56
CA GLY A 385 -9.61 -15.17 1.42
C GLY A 385 -9.23 -14.48 0.10
N PHE A 386 -9.20 -15.21 -1.02
CA PHE A 386 -8.97 -14.61 -2.33
C PHE A 386 -9.90 -15.22 -3.38
N THR A 387 -10.59 -14.38 -4.14
CA THR A 387 -11.36 -14.80 -5.31
C THR A 387 -10.65 -14.30 -6.58
N PRO A 388 -10.23 -15.20 -7.51
CA PRO A 388 -9.63 -14.80 -8.77
C PRO A 388 -10.61 -13.93 -9.58
N PRO A 389 -10.14 -12.91 -10.30
CA PRO A 389 -10.99 -12.17 -11.23
C PRO A 389 -11.55 -13.09 -12.32
N PRO A 390 -12.66 -12.72 -12.97
CA PRO A 390 -13.03 -13.33 -14.24
C PRO A 390 -11.89 -13.22 -15.25
N SER A 391 -11.76 -14.24 -16.11
CA SER A 391 -10.83 -14.25 -17.24
C SER A 391 -11.60 -14.54 -18.51
N ASP A 392 -11.34 -13.78 -19.55
CA ASP A 392 -11.82 -14.01 -20.90
C ASP A 392 -10.89 -14.94 -21.70
N GLY A 393 -9.79 -15.40 -21.08
CA GLY A 393 -8.85 -16.37 -21.64
C GLY A 393 -8.10 -15.83 -22.86
N LYS A 394 -8.16 -14.51 -23.08
CA LYS A 394 -7.51 -13.89 -24.23
C LYS A 394 -6.01 -13.90 -24.00
N ARG A 395 -5.29 -14.37 -25.02
CA ARG A 395 -3.83 -14.41 -24.99
C ARG A 395 -3.27 -13.01 -24.70
N VAL A 396 -2.46 -12.92 -23.66
CA VAL A 396 -1.72 -11.70 -23.31
C VAL A 396 -0.42 -11.68 -24.10
N GLU A 397 -0.20 -10.62 -24.88
CA GLU A 397 1.03 -10.43 -25.65
C GLU A 397 2.17 -9.97 -24.75
N THR A 398 3.07 -10.90 -24.43
CA THR A 398 4.29 -10.65 -23.63
C THR A 398 5.44 -10.15 -24.51
N GLY A 399 5.32 -10.38 -25.82
CA GLY A 399 6.34 -10.11 -26.82
C GLY A 399 7.56 -11.04 -26.78
N PHE A 400 7.50 -12.12 -25.98
CA PHE A 400 8.43 -13.24 -26.04
C PHE A 400 7.84 -14.42 -26.82
N PRO A 401 8.67 -15.27 -27.45
CA PRO A 401 8.22 -16.48 -28.13
C PRO A 401 7.42 -17.41 -27.22
N ASP A 402 6.57 -18.24 -27.84
CA ASP A 402 5.90 -19.31 -27.09
C ASP A 402 6.91 -20.36 -26.63
N GLY A 403 6.68 -20.92 -25.45
CA GLY A 403 7.58 -21.88 -24.81
C GLY A 403 8.72 -21.26 -24.01
N THR A 404 8.97 -19.94 -24.11
CA THR A 404 9.90 -19.25 -23.20
C THR A 404 9.43 -19.39 -21.76
N PHE A 405 10.32 -19.83 -20.87
CA PHE A 405 10.03 -19.83 -19.44
C PHE A 405 9.97 -18.39 -18.94
N LEU A 406 8.76 -17.91 -18.66
CA LEU A 406 8.52 -16.53 -18.30
C LEU A 406 8.38 -16.37 -16.78
N PHE A 407 9.31 -15.64 -16.17
CA PHE A 407 9.18 -15.14 -14.81
C PHE A 407 8.25 -13.92 -14.79
N ALA A 408 7.34 -13.87 -13.82
CA ALA A 408 6.41 -12.76 -13.64
C ALA A 408 6.73 -11.96 -12.38
N VAL A 409 6.76 -10.63 -12.49
CA VAL A 409 6.77 -9.70 -11.36
C VAL A 409 5.52 -8.82 -11.49
N VAL A 410 4.59 -8.93 -10.53
CA VAL A 410 3.26 -8.27 -10.66
C VAL A 410 3.00 -7.31 -9.52
N GLY A 411 2.50 -6.11 -9.84
CA GLY A 411 2.04 -5.15 -8.82
C GLY A 411 1.72 -3.77 -9.36
N ASN A 412 1.03 -2.96 -8.55
CA ASN A 412 0.62 -1.60 -8.91
C ASN A 412 1.63 -0.51 -8.46
N ARG A 413 2.72 -0.90 -7.81
CA ARG A 413 3.73 0.02 -7.23
C ARG A 413 5.15 -0.42 -7.57
N LEU A 414 5.34 -1.05 -8.72
CA LEU A 414 6.63 -1.65 -9.07
C LEU A 414 7.76 -0.60 -9.15
N ASP A 415 7.48 0.64 -9.52
CA ASP A 415 8.48 1.73 -9.48
C ASP A 415 9.04 1.97 -8.07
N LEU A 416 8.21 1.79 -7.04
CA LEU A 416 8.56 2.03 -5.64
C LEU A 416 9.11 0.78 -4.95
N GLU A 417 8.55 -0.39 -5.26
CA GLU A 417 8.81 -1.64 -4.54
C GLU A 417 9.89 -2.51 -5.19
N VAL A 418 10.15 -2.37 -6.49
CA VAL A 418 11.29 -3.04 -7.12
C VAL A 418 12.51 -2.18 -6.84
N SER A 419 13.47 -2.66 -6.03
CA SER A 419 14.72 -1.96 -5.71
C SER A 419 15.82 -2.22 -6.74
N ALA A 420 16.98 -1.56 -6.62
CA ALA A 420 18.17 -1.89 -7.41
C ALA A 420 18.66 -3.33 -7.12
N GLU A 421 18.71 -3.71 -5.84
CA GLU A 421 19.05 -5.07 -5.40
C GLU A 421 18.10 -6.12 -5.98
N SER A 422 16.81 -5.82 -6.09
CA SER A 422 15.83 -6.70 -6.74
C SER A 422 16.12 -6.88 -8.22
N LEU A 423 16.51 -5.81 -8.92
CA LEU A 423 16.88 -5.87 -10.34
C LEU A 423 18.16 -6.68 -10.56
N GLU A 424 19.17 -6.51 -9.71
CA GLU A 424 20.39 -7.30 -9.74
C GLU A 424 20.12 -8.79 -9.48
N LEU A 425 19.24 -9.10 -8.53
CA LEU A 425 18.76 -10.46 -8.28
C LEU A 425 18.12 -11.06 -9.54
N PHE A 426 17.21 -10.34 -10.19
CA PHE A 426 16.54 -10.81 -11.40
C PHE A 426 17.52 -10.96 -12.58
N ASP A 427 18.48 -10.06 -12.71
CA ASP A 427 19.53 -10.12 -13.74
C ASP A 427 20.42 -11.35 -13.56
N ASP A 428 20.78 -11.69 -12.32
CA ASP A 428 21.53 -12.92 -11.98
C ASP A 428 20.73 -14.21 -12.25
N ILE A 429 19.41 -14.20 -12.01
CA ILE A 429 18.54 -15.34 -12.35
C ILE A 429 18.57 -15.59 -13.85
N LEU A 430 18.40 -14.53 -14.65
CA LEU A 430 18.40 -14.64 -16.11
C LEU A 430 19.76 -15.07 -16.66
N GLU A 431 20.87 -14.66 -16.04
CA GLU A 431 22.21 -15.14 -16.40
C GLU A 431 22.33 -16.66 -16.30
N ARG A 432 21.73 -17.25 -15.25
CA ARG A 432 21.73 -18.71 -15.01
C ARG A 432 20.64 -19.45 -15.77
N CYS A 433 19.69 -18.74 -16.37
CA CYS A 433 18.56 -19.28 -17.13
C CYS A 433 18.53 -18.65 -18.53
N PRO A 434 19.42 -19.05 -19.47
CA PRO A 434 19.60 -18.36 -20.75
C PRO A 434 18.34 -18.38 -21.65
N ASP A 435 17.51 -19.43 -21.55
CA ASP A 435 16.28 -19.59 -22.34
C ASP A 435 15.03 -18.98 -21.66
N SER A 436 15.22 -18.30 -20.52
CA SER A 436 14.15 -17.65 -19.76
C SER A 436 14.08 -16.15 -20.03
N ALA A 437 12.91 -15.58 -19.74
CA ALA A 437 12.66 -14.14 -19.79
C ALA A 437 11.85 -13.69 -18.56
N LEU A 438 11.76 -12.38 -18.35
CA LEU A 438 11.02 -11.79 -17.24
C LEU A 438 10.05 -10.71 -17.75
N ALA A 439 8.82 -10.73 -17.25
CA ALA A 439 7.81 -9.71 -17.49
C ALA A 439 7.37 -9.03 -16.18
N PHE A 440 7.38 -7.70 -16.20
CA PHE A 440 6.76 -6.86 -15.18
C PHE A 440 5.32 -6.53 -15.63
N ALA A 441 4.32 -7.02 -14.89
CA ALA A 441 2.91 -6.74 -15.13
C ALA A 441 2.39 -5.74 -14.08
N GLY A 442 2.09 -4.53 -14.54
CA GLY A 442 1.80 -3.39 -13.69
C GLY A 442 2.23 -2.09 -14.36
N GLU A 443 1.51 -1.00 -14.07
CA GLU A 443 1.90 0.31 -14.56
C GLU A 443 3.23 0.75 -13.92
N VAL A 444 4.13 1.22 -14.77
CA VAL A 444 5.45 1.71 -14.39
C VAL A 444 5.83 2.90 -15.26
N ARG A 445 6.54 3.85 -14.67
CA ARG A 445 7.08 5.04 -15.33
C ARG A 445 8.59 5.00 -15.40
N ASP A 446 9.25 4.72 -14.27
CA ASP A 446 10.70 4.89 -14.12
C ASP A 446 11.46 3.56 -14.26
N LEU A 447 10.78 2.43 -13.99
CA LEU A 447 11.35 1.09 -14.09
C LEU A 447 11.99 0.78 -15.46
N PRO A 448 11.39 1.10 -16.62
CA PRO A 448 12.03 0.83 -17.92
C PRO A 448 13.42 1.47 -18.06
N GLY A 449 13.59 2.71 -17.57
CA GLY A 449 14.90 3.39 -17.58
C GLY A 449 15.92 2.71 -16.66
N ARG A 450 15.45 2.12 -15.56
CA ARG A 450 16.29 1.37 -14.60
C ARG A 450 16.72 -0.01 -15.12
N LEU A 451 16.07 -0.55 -16.15
CA LEU A 451 16.49 -1.80 -16.81
C LEU A 451 17.65 -1.59 -17.79
N ALA A 452 17.81 -0.39 -18.36
CA ALA A 452 18.79 -0.07 -19.38
C ALA A 452 20.26 -0.48 -19.07
N PRO A 453 20.77 -0.34 -17.82
CA PRO A 453 22.14 -0.72 -17.49
C PRO A 453 22.33 -2.23 -17.20
N LEU A 454 21.26 -3.02 -17.12
CA LEU A 454 21.34 -4.45 -16.77
C LEU A 454 21.87 -5.29 -17.93
N ARG A 455 22.57 -6.40 -17.61
CA ARG A 455 23.19 -7.30 -18.61
C ARG A 455 22.12 -7.97 -19.47
N ASN A 456 21.02 -8.40 -18.86
CA ASN A 456 19.97 -9.20 -19.48
C ASN A 456 18.72 -8.38 -19.83
N ARG A 457 18.86 -7.06 -20.03
CA ARG A 457 17.74 -6.13 -20.27
C ARG A 457 16.82 -6.54 -21.44
N ASP A 458 17.37 -7.12 -22.50
CA ASP A 458 16.60 -7.50 -23.71
C ASP A 458 15.64 -8.68 -23.43
N ARG A 459 15.85 -9.38 -22.31
CA ARG A 459 15.01 -10.46 -21.77
C ARG A 459 14.11 -10.00 -20.62
N MET A 460 14.03 -8.70 -20.37
CA MET A 460 13.14 -8.09 -19.38
C MET A 460 12.17 -7.12 -20.05
N ARG A 461 10.86 -7.23 -19.79
CA ARG A 461 9.84 -6.34 -20.38
C ARG A 461 8.85 -5.82 -19.37
N CYS A 462 8.56 -4.52 -19.44
CA CYS A 462 7.45 -3.91 -18.74
C CYS A 462 6.21 -3.92 -19.64
N LEU A 463 5.17 -4.65 -19.24
CA LEU A 463 3.95 -4.81 -20.03
C LEU A 463 2.91 -3.71 -19.78
N GLY A 464 3.08 -2.93 -18.69
CA GLY A 464 2.04 -2.02 -18.22
C GLY A 464 0.90 -2.79 -17.54
N HIS A 465 -0.27 -2.16 -17.46
CA HIS A 465 -1.47 -2.79 -16.91
C HIS A 465 -1.88 -4.01 -17.76
N VAL A 466 -2.14 -5.15 -17.10
CA VAL A 466 -2.61 -6.39 -17.73
C VAL A 466 -4.06 -6.65 -17.26
N PRO A 467 -5.07 -6.43 -18.12
CA PRO A 467 -6.47 -6.59 -17.73
C PRO A 467 -6.86 -8.03 -17.35
N ASP A 468 -6.39 -9.02 -18.13
CA ASP A 468 -6.64 -10.44 -17.89
C ASP A 468 -5.39 -11.08 -17.26
N ILE A 469 -5.24 -10.86 -15.95
CA ILE A 469 -4.05 -11.33 -15.22
C ILE A 469 -3.97 -12.86 -15.14
N LEU A 470 -5.11 -13.57 -15.18
CA LEU A 470 -5.12 -15.03 -15.14
C LEU A 470 -4.61 -15.62 -16.47
N ALA A 471 -5.05 -15.06 -17.61
CA ALA A 471 -4.53 -15.46 -18.91
C ALA A 471 -3.03 -15.18 -19.05
N PHE A 472 -2.52 -14.11 -18.42
CA PHE A 472 -1.09 -13.86 -18.32
C PHE A 472 -0.36 -14.95 -17.52
N TYR A 473 -0.88 -15.34 -16.35
CA TYR A 473 -0.27 -16.41 -15.55
C TYR A 473 -0.27 -17.76 -16.25
N GLY A 474 -1.24 -18.05 -17.12
CA GLY A 474 -1.21 -19.23 -17.98
C GLY A 474 0.04 -19.34 -18.88
N ARG A 475 0.75 -18.23 -19.12
CA ARG A 475 2.03 -18.20 -19.86
C ARG A 475 3.27 -18.20 -18.96
N CYS A 476 3.10 -18.12 -17.65
CA CYS A 476 4.19 -17.92 -16.71
C CYS A 476 4.72 -19.24 -16.13
N GLY A 477 6.03 -19.29 -15.92
CA GLY A 477 6.72 -20.39 -15.25
C GLY A 477 6.70 -20.22 -13.73
N ALA A 478 7.02 -19.03 -13.24
CA ALA A 478 7.06 -18.71 -11.82
C ALA A 478 6.79 -17.21 -11.57
N PHE A 479 6.25 -16.90 -10.39
CA PHE A 479 6.08 -15.55 -9.88
C PHE A 479 7.26 -15.20 -8.98
N LEU A 480 7.98 -14.12 -9.31
CA LEU A 480 9.07 -13.59 -8.51
C LEU A 480 8.56 -12.40 -7.69
N ASN A 481 8.45 -12.56 -6.37
CA ASN A 481 8.15 -11.45 -5.48
C ASN A 481 9.45 -10.73 -5.07
N PRO A 482 9.61 -9.43 -5.37
CA PRO A 482 10.67 -8.63 -4.75
C PRO A 482 10.46 -8.54 -3.22
N PRO A 483 11.48 -8.22 -2.42
CA PRO A 483 11.29 -7.93 -0.99
C PRO A 483 10.38 -6.71 -0.80
N ARG A 484 9.14 -6.91 -0.34
CA ARG A 484 8.15 -5.83 -0.12
C ARG A 484 7.00 -6.30 0.78
N GLN A 485 6.23 -5.34 1.30
CA GLN A 485 4.99 -5.63 2.02
C GLN A 485 3.87 -6.09 1.09
N GLY A 486 3.70 -5.46 -0.07
CA GLY A 486 2.56 -5.70 -0.97
C GLY A 486 2.66 -6.94 -1.87
N GLY A 487 1.67 -7.10 -2.76
CA GLY A 487 1.66 -8.13 -3.79
C GLY A 487 0.75 -9.33 -3.52
N GLY A 488 0.08 -9.35 -2.36
CA GLY A 488 -0.73 -10.48 -1.88
C GLY A 488 -1.75 -10.99 -2.91
N GLY A 489 -2.59 -10.11 -3.46
CA GLY A 489 -3.59 -10.50 -4.47
C GLY A 489 -2.96 -11.09 -5.74
N GLY A 490 -1.89 -10.47 -6.25
CA GLY A 490 -1.16 -10.96 -7.42
C GLY A 490 -0.61 -12.36 -7.21
N ALA A 491 0.04 -12.61 -6.06
CA ALA A 491 0.56 -13.92 -5.71
C ALA A 491 -0.55 -14.97 -5.49
N SER A 492 -1.65 -14.61 -4.83
CA SER A 492 -2.79 -15.52 -4.64
C SER A 492 -3.39 -15.96 -5.97
N TYR A 493 -3.48 -15.06 -6.95
CA TYR A 493 -3.95 -15.39 -8.31
C TYR A 493 -2.94 -16.26 -9.08
N ALA A 494 -1.64 -16.04 -8.88
CA ALA A 494 -0.61 -16.92 -9.42
C ALA A 494 -0.77 -18.35 -8.87
N LEU A 495 -0.97 -18.49 -7.54
CA LEU A 495 -1.20 -19.78 -6.89
C LEU A 495 -2.46 -20.48 -7.42
N ALA A 496 -3.55 -19.74 -7.65
CA ALA A 496 -4.78 -20.26 -8.25
C ALA A 496 -4.56 -20.89 -9.63
N GLU A 497 -3.75 -20.23 -10.48
CA GLU A 497 -3.36 -20.72 -11.80
C GLU A 497 -2.27 -21.81 -11.74
N GLY A 498 -1.79 -22.14 -10.53
CA GLY A 498 -0.72 -23.10 -10.31
C GLY A 498 0.66 -22.56 -10.69
N VAL A 499 0.85 -21.24 -10.79
CA VAL A 499 2.16 -20.63 -10.96
C VAL A 499 2.84 -20.55 -9.60
N PRO A 500 3.97 -21.25 -9.38
CA PRO A 500 4.68 -21.21 -8.10
C PRO A 500 5.24 -19.82 -7.82
N VAL A 501 5.18 -19.43 -6.55
CA VAL A 501 5.67 -18.15 -6.04
C VAL A 501 7.06 -18.33 -5.42
N ILE A 502 7.94 -17.35 -5.57
CA ILE A 502 9.20 -17.26 -4.81
C ILE A 502 9.18 -15.94 -4.06
N THR A 503 9.35 -15.99 -2.74
CA THR A 503 9.31 -14.81 -1.87
C THR A 503 10.22 -14.98 -0.66
N HIS A 504 10.63 -13.90 -0.01
CA HIS A 504 11.15 -13.98 1.35
C HIS A 504 10.03 -14.21 2.36
N GLY A 505 10.37 -14.61 3.59
CA GLY A 505 9.43 -14.98 4.65
C GLY A 505 8.68 -13.84 5.34
N TRP A 506 8.41 -12.72 4.65
CA TRP A 506 7.67 -11.58 5.19
C TRP A 506 6.81 -10.89 4.12
N GLY A 507 5.83 -10.09 4.57
CA GLY A 507 4.89 -9.37 3.70
C GLY A 507 3.70 -10.20 3.24
N ASP A 508 2.78 -9.57 2.49
CA ASP A 508 1.50 -10.14 2.09
C ASP A 508 1.66 -11.42 1.27
N VAL A 509 2.68 -11.48 0.42
CA VAL A 509 2.95 -12.64 -0.44
C VAL A 509 3.42 -13.83 0.38
N ALA A 510 4.28 -13.62 1.39
CA ALA A 510 4.73 -14.70 2.27
C ALA A 510 3.57 -15.28 3.09
N SER A 511 2.72 -14.40 3.65
CA SER A 511 1.53 -14.79 4.39
C SER A 511 0.57 -15.63 3.53
N ASN A 512 0.37 -15.24 2.28
CA ASN A 512 -0.51 -15.97 1.36
C ASN A 512 0.13 -17.27 0.88
N ALA A 513 1.36 -17.22 0.34
CA ALA A 513 2.01 -18.38 -0.25
C ALA A 513 2.37 -19.45 0.81
N GLY A 514 2.70 -19.04 2.02
CA GLY A 514 3.11 -19.96 3.09
C GLY A 514 4.59 -20.36 3.00
N PRO A 515 5.08 -21.09 4.01
CA PRO A 515 6.50 -21.33 4.23
C PRO A 515 7.18 -22.10 3.09
N ASP A 516 6.47 -22.99 2.39
CA ASP A 516 7.02 -23.81 1.30
C ASP A 516 7.47 -23.00 0.07
N PHE A 517 6.99 -21.75 -0.05
CA PHE A 517 7.36 -20.82 -1.12
C PHE A 517 8.30 -19.71 -0.63
N CYS A 518 8.65 -19.73 0.66
CA CYS A 518 9.55 -18.76 1.27
C CYS A 518 11.01 -19.21 1.18
N VAL A 519 11.90 -18.27 0.86
CA VAL A 519 13.36 -18.48 0.85
C VAL A 519 14.04 -17.56 1.87
N PRO A 520 15.09 -18.05 2.56
CA PRO A 520 15.73 -17.31 3.64
C PRO A 520 16.59 -16.14 3.15
N ASP A 521 17.20 -16.26 1.98
CA ASP A 521 18.21 -15.33 1.48
C ASP A 521 18.24 -15.28 -0.05
N ARG A 522 19.13 -14.42 -0.56
CA ARG A 522 19.33 -14.16 -1.99
C ARG A 522 19.76 -15.43 -2.75
N ASP A 523 20.68 -16.22 -2.20
CA ASP A 523 21.24 -17.38 -2.90
C ASP A 523 20.19 -18.48 -3.03
N ALA A 524 19.42 -18.72 -1.97
CA ALA A 524 18.28 -19.62 -2.00
C ALA A 524 17.19 -19.15 -2.98
N TYR A 525 16.97 -17.83 -3.10
CA TYR A 525 16.07 -17.25 -4.08
C TYR A 525 16.49 -17.60 -5.51
N VAL A 526 17.76 -17.34 -5.86
CA VAL A 526 18.28 -17.66 -7.19
C VAL A 526 18.25 -19.16 -7.44
N ALA A 527 18.69 -19.98 -6.48
CA ALA A 527 18.68 -21.43 -6.60
C ALA A 527 17.27 -21.97 -6.86
N ARG A 528 16.26 -21.44 -6.17
CA ARG A 528 14.85 -21.83 -6.38
C ARG A 528 14.36 -21.41 -7.77
N ALA A 529 14.66 -20.19 -8.22
CA ALA A 529 14.26 -19.71 -9.55
C ALA A 529 14.89 -20.56 -10.67
N VAL A 530 16.20 -20.86 -10.56
CA VAL A 530 16.91 -21.72 -11.52
C VAL A 530 16.31 -23.12 -11.54
N MET A 531 16.12 -23.73 -10.36
CA MET A 531 15.51 -25.06 -10.25
C MET A 531 14.14 -25.13 -10.96
N LEU A 532 13.27 -24.14 -10.75
CA LEU A 532 11.95 -24.12 -11.40
C LEU A 532 12.03 -23.93 -12.92
N ALA A 533 13.05 -23.23 -13.42
CA ALA A 533 13.25 -23.00 -14.84
C ALA A 533 13.89 -24.20 -15.56
N THR A 534 14.73 -24.98 -14.88
CA THR A 534 15.54 -26.03 -15.52
C THR A 534 15.12 -27.46 -15.18
N ASP A 535 14.34 -27.68 -14.11
CA ASP A 535 13.86 -29.00 -13.69
C ASP A 535 12.33 -29.10 -13.84
N ALA A 536 11.90 -29.84 -14.86
CA ALA A 536 10.48 -30.02 -15.18
C ALA A 536 9.71 -30.78 -14.09
N VAL A 537 10.35 -31.69 -13.34
CA VAL A 537 9.72 -32.42 -12.24
C VAL A 537 9.52 -31.48 -11.06
N ALA A 538 10.56 -30.74 -10.67
CA ALA A 538 10.47 -29.77 -9.59
C ALA A 538 9.43 -28.68 -9.89
N LEU A 539 9.35 -28.21 -11.15
CA LEU A 539 8.30 -27.30 -11.59
C LEU A 539 6.92 -27.93 -11.45
N ALA A 540 6.70 -29.13 -11.99
CA ALA A 540 5.40 -29.80 -11.92
C ALA A 540 4.94 -30.01 -10.48
N ASP A 541 5.85 -30.32 -9.57
CA ASP A 541 5.57 -30.48 -8.14
C ASP A 541 5.20 -29.15 -7.50
N ALA A 542 5.97 -28.09 -7.78
CA ALA A 542 5.69 -26.75 -7.29
C ALA A 542 4.35 -26.20 -7.81
N ARG A 543 3.97 -26.52 -9.05
CA ARG A 543 2.65 -26.17 -9.62
C ARG A 543 1.50 -26.87 -8.88
N ARG A 544 1.67 -28.14 -8.50
CA ARG A 544 0.66 -28.86 -7.70
C ARG A 544 0.56 -28.28 -6.29
N ALA A 545 1.69 -27.97 -5.65
CA ALA A 545 1.72 -27.32 -4.35
C ALA A 545 1.04 -25.94 -4.39
N ALA A 546 1.24 -25.17 -5.47
CA ALA A 546 0.62 -23.85 -5.63
C ALA A 546 -0.91 -23.93 -5.64
N LYS A 547 -1.46 -24.88 -6.40
CA LYS A 547 -2.92 -25.12 -6.43
C LYS A 547 -3.46 -25.61 -5.10
N ALA A 548 -2.74 -26.52 -4.44
CA ALA A 548 -3.13 -27.01 -3.11
C ALA A 548 -3.17 -25.87 -2.09
N ARG A 549 -2.15 -25.00 -2.09
CA ARG A 549 -2.13 -23.82 -1.24
C ARG A 549 -3.29 -22.88 -1.51
N PHE A 550 -3.64 -22.64 -2.78
CA PHE A 550 -4.76 -21.78 -3.12
C PHE A 550 -6.10 -22.31 -2.57
N VAL A 551 -6.31 -23.63 -2.54
CA VAL A 551 -7.52 -24.23 -1.92
C VAL A 551 -7.64 -23.85 -0.44
N GLU A 552 -6.53 -23.72 0.28
CA GLU A 552 -6.53 -23.34 1.70
C GLU A 552 -6.87 -21.87 1.93
N ILE A 553 -6.44 -20.97 1.03
CA ILE A 553 -6.54 -19.51 1.21
C ILE A 553 -7.61 -18.85 0.32
N GLY A 554 -8.23 -19.58 -0.60
CA GLY A 554 -9.11 -19.05 -1.65
C GLY A 554 -10.61 -19.07 -1.31
N ASP A 555 -11.01 -19.73 -0.21
CA ASP A 555 -12.44 -19.88 0.14
C ASP A 555 -13.01 -18.62 0.80
N ARG A 556 -13.36 -17.62 -0.03
CA ARG A 556 -13.97 -16.37 0.44
C ARG A 556 -15.30 -16.60 1.17
N ASN A 557 -16.10 -17.58 0.78
CA ASN A 557 -17.40 -17.85 1.42
C ASN A 557 -17.22 -18.22 2.89
N ARG A 558 -16.31 -19.15 3.16
CA ARG A 558 -15.96 -19.53 4.53
C ARG A 558 -15.34 -18.37 5.30
N CYS A 559 -14.59 -17.49 4.64
CA CYS A 559 -14.07 -16.27 5.28
C CYS A 559 -15.21 -15.32 5.69
N VAL A 560 -16.24 -15.16 4.87
CA VAL A 560 -17.43 -14.35 5.21
C VAL A 560 -18.20 -14.98 6.38
N GLU A 561 -18.40 -16.30 6.38
CA GLU A 561 -19.03 -17.01 7.50
C GLU A 561 -18.30 -16.76 8.82
N ARG A 562 -16.97 -16.90 8.82
CA ARG A 562 -16.13 -16.61 10.01
C ARG A 562 -16.19 -15.14 10.41
N LEU A 563 -16.19 -14.21 9.46
CA LEU A 563 -16.31 -12.78 9.73
C LEU A 563 -17.63 -12.48 10.48
N LEU A 564 -18.74 -13.07 10.04
CA LEU A 564 -20.05 -12.90 10.68
C LEU A 564 -20.09 -13.52 12.07
N ALA A 565 -19.48 -14.70 12.26
CA ALA A 565 -19.34 -15.31 13.59
C ALA A 565 -18.53 -14.43 14.55
N TYR A 566 -17.45 -13.80 14.08
CA TYR A 566 -16.72 -12.81 14.87
C TYR A 566 -17.51 -11.51 15.08
N GLY A 567 -18.39 -11.14 14.14
CA GLY A 567 -19.35 -10.06 14.33
C GLY A 567 -20.30 -10.32 15.50
N GLU A 568 -20.80 -11.56 15.61
CA GLU A 568 -21.61 -12.00 16.74
C GLU A 568 -20.84 -11.96 18.06
N GLU A 569 -19.58 -12.42 18.05
CA GLU A 569 -18.71 -12.34 19.22
C GLU A 569 -18.44 -10.89 19.65
N ALA A 570 -18.15 -9.98 18.71
CA ALA A 570 -17.95 -8.56 19.00
C ALA A 570 -19.19 -7.93 19.63
N ARG A 571 -20.38 -8.31 19.18
CA ARG A 571 -21.66 -7.87 19.76
C ARG A 571 -21.86 -8.39 21.18
N ALA A 572 -21.50 -9.64 21.45
CA ALA A 572 -21.54 -10.21 22.79
C ALA A 572 -20.57 -9.49 23.75
N LEU A 573 -19.34 -9.25 23.31
CA LEU A 573 -18.33 -8.50 24.09
C LEU A 573 -18.81 -7.10 24.46
N LEU A 574 -19.39 -6.38 23.49
CA LEU A 574 -19.93 -5.04 23.72
C LEU A 574 -21.11 -5.06 24.70
N ARG A 575 -22.00 -6.06 24.60
CA ARG A 575 -23.11 -6.23 25.55
C ARG A 575 -22.58 -6.43 26.98
N SER A 576 -21.64 -7.35 27.16
CA SER A 576 -21.04 -7.61 28.48
C SER A 576 -20.31 -6.39 29.05
N ALA A 577 -19.64 -5.59 28.23
CA ALA A 577 -18.98 -4.37 28.67
C ALA A 577 -19.99 -3.31 29.17
N ARG A 578 -21.11 -3.13 28.45
CA ARG A 578 -22.19 -2.23 28.87
C ARG A 578 -22.89 -2.69 30.15
N ASP A 579 -23.10 -3.99 30.29
CA ASP A 579 -23.73 -4.56 31.49
C ASP A 579 -22.84 -4.44 32.74
N ALA A 580 -21.51 -4.45 32.58
CA ALA A 580 -20.57 -4.30 33.68
C ALA A 580 -20.28 -2.82 34.08
N GLY A 581 -20.63 -1.86 33.22
CA GLY A 581 -20.47 -0.43 33.45
C GLY A 581 -21.70 0.27 34.04
N ASN A 582 -22.86 -0.40 34.04
CA ASN A 582 -24.08 -0.03 34.76
C ASN A 582 -24.09 -0.65 36.15
#